data_AF-A0A7K3AIT8-F1
#
_entry.id   AF-A0A7K3AIT8-F1
#
_cell.length_a   1.000
_cell.length_b   1.000
_cell.length_c   1.000
_cell.angle_alpha   90.00
_cell.angle_beta   90.00
_cell.angle_gamma   90.00
#
_symmetry.space_group_name_H-M   'P 1'
#
loop_
_entity.id
_entity.type
_entity.pdbx_description
1 polymer ?
#
loop_
_entity_poly.entity_id
_entity_poly.type
_entity_poly.pdbx_seq_one_letter_code
_entity_poly.pdbx_strand_id
1 'polypeptide(L)'
;MTKDAAGRVCGFCGAPLPAASGPGRRRSYCDEGHRRQAQRLRERERPAVGQGGGSPGHEIAAEAHRLAGLLLEAAYAGEGLGELVRRARAVQQEVDFFLAAEVGADRARGARWEDIAKAVNVTAETARNKWSQDRVRRLLDHRAVAQRAAPLPSPRSAVFPLQQGEGQEPLRPMAVTARQRLAAALSYLQRKSGLSIRVIADRTMLSPSFISRILSGERTPSWDLVCHLCSILGHEPGEFRLLCEAAHGVEQPPRQTVTECIASLTSALRGLHLAVARPTAEEIHRRTHGRVPVQVIAQVLRGDAVPEWEVVGVLVTALGGQAADFKPLWEAIHYSFLMTDDPCVSDLVSETTG
;
A
#
# COMPACT_ATOMS: atom_id res chain seq x y z
N MET A 1 53.26 39.40 6.11
CA MET A 1 53.40 39.28 4.64
C MET A 1 52.92 37.90 4.20
N THR A 2 51.92 37.89 3.32
CA THR A 2 51.63 36.91 2.25
C THR A 2 51.50 35.42 2.59
N LYS A 3 50.26 34.95 2.74
CA LYS A 3 49.88 33.55 2.54
C LYS A 3 48.65 33.49 1.62
N ASP A 4 48.81 33.92 0.37
CA ASP A 4 47.71 33.89 -0.61
C ASP A 4 48.28 33.86 -2.04
N ALA A 5 48.67 32.67 -2.50
CA ALA A 5 49.00 32.41 -3.89
C ALA A 5 48.70 30.95 -4.28
N ALA A 6 47.56 30.41 -3.87
CA ALA A 6 47.00 29.25 -4.55
C ALA A 6 46.42 29.74 -5.88
N GLY A 7 47.06 29.39 -6.99
CA GLY A 7 46.61 29.74 -8.34
C GLY A 7 45.15 29.29 -8.53
N ARG A 8 44.25 30.26 -8.68
CA ARG A 8 42.82 29.96 -8.88
C ARG A 8 42.63 29.45 -10.29
N VAL A 9 41.94 28.32 -10.43
CA VAL A 9 41.64 27.71 -11.73
C VAL A 9 40.16 27.85 -12.07
N CYS A 10 39.86 27.88 -13.36
CA CYS A 10 38.51 27.87 -13.88
C CYS A 10 37.80 26.55 -13.53
N GLY A 11 36.61 26.63 -12.94
CA GLY A 11 35.81 25.45 -12.57
C GLY A 11 35.21 24.66 -13.74
N PHE A 12 35.66 24.88 -14.98
CA PHE A 12 35.25 24.13 -16.18
C PHE A 12 36.47 23.62 -16.96
N CYS A 13 37.37 24.51 -17.39
CA CYS A 13 38.52 24.15 -18.21
C CYS A 13 39.83 23.99 -17.42
N GLY A 14 39.85 24.26 -16.11
CA GLY A 14 41.05 24.16 -15.28
C GLY A 14 42.12 25.23 -15.53
N ALA A 15 41.91 26.17 -16.46
CA ALA A 15 42.89 27.21 -16.77
C ALA A 15 43.08 28.20 -15.60
N PRO A 16 44.30 28.69 -15.35
CA PRO A 16 44.56 29.68 -14.30
C PRO A 16 43.83 30.99 -14.60
N LEU A 17 43.12 31.51 -13.60
CA LEU A 17 42.37 32.75 -13.68
C LEU A 17 43.27 33.95 -13.36
N PRO A 18 43.11 35.08 -14.07
CA PRO A 18 43.90 36.27 -13.82
C PRO A 18 43.70 36.79 -12.38
N ALA A 19 44.75 37.42 -11.85
CA ALA A 19 44.72 38.05 -10.53
C ALA A 19 43.57 39.07 -10.47
N ALA A 20 42.79 39.06 -9.39
CA ALA A 20 41.62 39.91 -9.28
C ALA A 20 42.03 41.37 -9.15
N SER A 21 41.66 42.20 -10.12
CA SER A 21 41.85 43.65 -10.07
C SER A 21 40.61 44.30 -9.43
N GLY A 22 40.60 44.42 -8.11
CA GLY A 22 39.64 45.29 -7.39
C GLY A 22 38.67 44.60 -6.40
N PRO A 23 37.94 45.40 -5.61
CA PRO A 23 37.03 44.94 -4.56
C PRO A 23 35.69 44.52 -5.19
N GLY A 24 35.66 43.34 -5.78
CA GLY A 24 34.47 42.77 -6.39
C GLY A 24 34.42 41.24 -6.24
N ARG A 25 33.24 40.66 -6.45
CA ARG A 25 33.05 39.20 -6.39
C ARG A 25 34.00 38.52 -7.37
N ARG A 26 34.89 37.68 -6.82
CA ARG A 26 35.93 36.98 -7.56
C ARG A 26 35.31 36.08 -8.64
N ARG A 27 35.84 36.15 -9.86
CA ARG A 27 35.41 35.29 -10.98
C ARG A 27 35.82 33.85 -10.72
N SER A 28 34.91 32.91 -10.98
CA SER A 28 35.11 31.45 -10.84
C SER A 28 35.30 30.73 -12.18
N TYR A 29 35.11 31.45 -13.29
CA TYR A 29 35.19 30.94 -14.66
C TYR A 29 35.90 31.97 -15.54
N CYS A 30 36.55 31.51 -16.61
CA CYS A 30 37.25 32.39 -17.56
C CYS A 30 36.28 33.37 -18.23
N ASP A 31 35.09 32.89 -18.59
CA ASP A 31 34.07 33.64 -19.29
C ASP A 31 32.65 33.11 -19.01
N GLU A 32 31.67 33.76 -19.64
CA GLU A 32 30.26 33.39 -19.57
C GLU A 32 29.98 32.03 -20.23
N GLY A 33 30.74 31.67 -21.26
CA GLY A 33 30.61 30.41 -21.99
C GLY A 33 30.92 29.20 -21.12
N HIS A 34 32.07 29.23 -20.42
CA HIS A 34 32.49 28.20 -19.47
C HIS A 34 31.56 28.13 -18.26
N ARG A 35 31.02 29.27 -17.80
CA ARG A 35 29.99 29.27 -16.75
C ARG A 35 28.74 28.50 -17.19
N ARG A 36 28.24 28.75 -18.41
CA ARG A 36 27.05 28.07 -18.97
C ARG A 36 27.31 26.60 -19.29
N GLN A 37 28.51 26.23 -19.73
CA GLN A 37 28.86 24.81 -19.94
C GLN A 37 29.02 24.04 -18.63
N ALA A 38 29.65 24.63 -17.61
CA ALA A 38 29.70 24.03 -16.28
C ALA A 38 28.30 23.91 -15.65
N GLN A 39 27.40 24.86 -15.92
CA GLN A 39 26.01 24.75 -15.50
C GLN A 39 25.29 23.60 -16.24
N ARG A 40 25.44 23.50 -17.56
CA ARG A 40 24.85 22.40 -18.36
C ARG A 40 25.40 21.02 -18.00
N LEU A 41 26.70 20.90 -17.68
CA LEU A 41 27.27 19.66 -17.15
C LEU A 41 26.64 19.30 -15.81
N ARG A 42 26.52 20.26 -14.88
CA ARG A 42 25.83 20.03 -13.59
C ARG A 42 24.35 19.71 -13.73
N GLU A 43 23.68 20.25 -14.75
CA GLU A 43 22.30 19.92 -15.07
C GLU A 43 22.16 18.53 -15.74
N ARG A 44 23.20 18.07 -16.46
CA ARG A 44 23.27 16.71 -17.03
C ARG A 44 23.71 15.65 -16.02
N GLU A 45 24.60 16.00 -15.09
CA GLU A 45 25.09 15.17 -13.99
C GLU A 45 24.13 15.18 -12.79
N ARG A 46 23.21 16.15 -12.73
CA ARG A 46 22.04 16.04 -11.88
C ARG A 46 21.35 14.73 -12.27
N PRO A 47 21.22 13.77 -11.34
CA PRO A 47 20.51 12.56 -11.63
C PRO A 47 19.16 12.96 -12.22
N ALA A 48 18.86 12.50 -13.43
CA ALA A 48 17.49 12.47 -13.88
C ALA A 48 16.72 11.82 -12.73
N VAL A 49 15.71 12.53 -12.20
CA VAL A 49 14.78 11.93 -11.23
C VAL A 49 14.06 10.85 -12.01
N GLY A 50 14.71 9.70 -12.08
CA GLY A 50 14.29 8.51 -12.79
C GLY A 50 13.05 8.00 -12.09
N GLN A 51 12.04 7.75 -12.90
CA GLN A 51 10.72 7.23 -12.56
C GLN A 51 10.77 5.78 -12.06
N GLY A 52 11.66 5.45 -11.13
CA GLY A 52 11.94 4.07 -10.69
C GLY A 52 12.14 3.87 -9.18
N GLY A 53 11.96 4.90 -8.34
CA GLY A 53 11.74 4.71 -6.91
C GLY A 53 10.23 4.81 -6.65
N GLY A 54 9.66 3.92 -5.83
CA GLY A 54 8.27 4.08 -5.38
C GLY A 54 8.01 5.51 -4.88
N SER A 55 6.77 5.97 -4.92
CA SER A 55 6.43 7.29 -4.34
C SER A 55 7.09 7.38 -2.95
N PRO A 56 7.83 8.46 -2.62
CA PRO A 56 8.36 8.67 -1.27
C PRO A 56 7.29 8.46 -0.19
N GLY A 57 6.01 8.71 -0.53
CA GLY A 57 4.88 8.44 0.35
C GLY A 57 4.68 6.96 0.70
N HIS A 58 5.04 6.01 -0.15
CA HIS A 58 4.89 4.57 0.15
C HIS A 58 5.83 4.13 1.29
N GLU A 59 7.10 4.55 1.23
CA GLU A 59 8.06 4.27 2.30
C GLU A 59 7.70 4.96 3.62
N ILE A 60 7.16 6.19 3.55
CA ILE A 60 6.67 6.91 4.73
C ILE A 60 5.41 6.24 5.30
N ALA A 61 4.49 5.78 4.46
CA ALA A 61 3.29 5.08 4.89
C ALA A 61 3.61 3.74 5.55
N ALA A 62 4.58 2.99 5.01
CA ALA A 62 5.04 1.74 5.61
C ALA A 62 5.65 1.97 7.01
N GLU A 63 6.44 3.03 7.18
CA GLU A 63 7.01 3.39 8.47
C GLU A 63 5.93 3.88 9.46
N ALA A 64 4.95 4.65 9.00
CA ALA A 64 3.81 5.06 9.82
C ALA A 64 3.00 3.86 10.33
N HIS A 65 2.78 2.86 9.46
CA HIS A 65 2.14 1.60 9.84
C HIS A 65 2.95 0.84 10.91
N ARG A 66 4.28 0.75 10.72
CA ARG A 66 5.19 0.12 11.70
C ARG A 66 5.13 0.81 13.06
N LEU A 67 5.18 2.14 13.10
CA LEU A 67 5.10 2.94 14.33
C LEU A 67 3.73 2.82 15.01
N ALA A 68 2.65 2.75 14.23
CA ALA A 68 1.31 2.52 14.75
C ALA A 68 1.20 1.13 15.39
N GLY A 69 1.81 0.11 14.78
CA GLY A 69 1.99 -1.21 15.38
C GLY A 69 2.70 -1.12 16.74
N LEU A 70 3.84 -0.42 16.82
CA LEU A 70 4.56 -0.25 18.09
C LEU A 70 3.75 0.48 19.17
N LEU A 71 2.92 1.45 18.80
CA LEU A 71 2.01 2.11 19.74
C LEU A 71 0.96 1.13 20.26
N LEU A 72 0.40 0.31 19.38
CA LEU A 72 -0.57 -0.73 19.74
C LEU A 72 0.06 -1.77 20.67
N GLU A 73 1.29 -2.21 20.38
CA GLU A 73 2.03 -3.13 21.26
C GLU A 73 2.27 -2.53 22.65
N ALA A 74 2.64 -1.24 22.74
CA ALA A 74 2.82 -0.56 24.03
C ALA A 74 1.52 -0.47 24.83
N ALA A 75 0.39 -0.21 24.15
CA ALA A 75 -0.92 -0.20 24.78
C ALA A 75 -1.29 -1.61 25.27
N TYR A 76 -1.03 -2.65 24.47
CA TYR A 76 -1.24 -4.02 24.88
C TYR A 76 -0.32 -4.46 26.00
N ALA A 77 0.93 -4.01 26.06
CA ALA A 77 1.85 -4.30 27.15
C ALA A 77 1.47 -3.57 28.46
N GLY A 78 0.61 -2.55 28.40
CA GLY A 78 0.24 -1.73 29.55
C GLY A 78 1.37 -0.78 29.96
N GLU A 79 2.16 -0.31 28.99
CA GLU A 79 3.23 0.65 29.22
C GLU A 79 2.69 1.97 29.80
N GLY A 80 3.52 2.67 30.58
CA GLY A 80 3.11 3.90 31.24
C GLY A 80 2.77 5.03 30.25
N LEU A 81 1.92 5.97 30.68
CA LEU A 81 1.41 7.10 29.87
C LEU A 81 2.52 7.84 29.10
N GLY A 82 3.69 8.03 29.71
CA GLY A 82 4.81 8.73 29.07
C GLY A 82 5.31 8.03 27.81
N GLU A 83 5.32 6.70 27.78
CA GLU A 83 5.77 5.93 26.62
C GLU A 83 4.69 5.85 25.54
N LEU A 84 3.42 5.69 25.93
CA LEU A 84 2.28 5.77 25.01
C LEU A 84 2.23 7.13 24.28
N VAL A 85 2.41 8.24 25.01
CA VAL A 85 2.46 9.59 24.41
C VAL A 85 3.66 9.77 23.50
N ARG A 86 4.84 9.22 23.84
CA ARG A 86 6.02 9.24 22.96
C ARG A 86 5.75 8.51 21.66
N ARG A 87 5.20 7.29 21.71
CA ARG A 87 4.89 6.50 20.51
C ARG A 87 3.79 7.12 19.66
N ALA A 88 2.75 7.67 20.28
CA ALA A 88 1.71 8.41 19.57
C ALA A 88 2.26 9.63 18.83
N ARG A 89 3.19 10.38 19.45
CA ARG A 89 3.87 11.50 18.78
C ARG A 89 4.73 11.05 17.60
N ALA A 90 5.40 9.90 17.69
CA ALA A 90 6.17 9.36 16.57
C ALA A 90 5.27 9.01 15.37
N VAL A 91 4.12 8.39 15.62
CA VAL A 91 3.10 8.13 14.57
C VAL A 91 2.62 9.44 13.94
N GLN A 92 2.27 10.43 14.76
CA GLN A 92 1.82 11.73 14.27
C GLN A 92 2.87 12.43 13.40
N GLN A 93 4.14 12.38 13.79
CA GLN A 93 5.24 12.95 13.01
C GLN A 93 5.40 12.25 11.66
N GLU A 94 5.29 10.92 11.62
CA GLU A 94 5.41 10.16 10.37
C GLU A 94 4.24 10.45 9.40
N VAL A 95 3.03 10.62 9.93
CA VAL A 95 1.87 11.09 9.15
C VAL A 95 2.08 12.51 8.63
N ASP A 96 2.68 13.41 9.42
CA ASP A 96 3.01 14.76 8.97
C ASP A 96 4.06 14.75 7.84
N PHE A 97 5.07 13.86 7.92
CA PHE A 97 6.03 13.65 6.83
C PHE A 97 5.35 13.13 5.56
N PHE A 98 4.39 12.21 5.70
CA PHE A 98 3.64 11.65 4.58
C PHE A 98 2.87 12.75 3.85
N LEU A 99 2.10 13.55 4.59
CA LEU A 99 1.35 14.67 4.03
C LEU A 99 2.27 15.67 3.33
N ALA A 100 3.44 15.97 3.92
CA ALA A 100 4.41 16.86 3.30
C ALA A 100 4.98 16.30 1.98
N ALA A 101 5.26 14.99 1.92
CA ALA A 101 5.75 14.33 0.72
C ALA A 101 4.72 14.35 -0.42
N GLU A 102 3.47 13.99 -0.13
CA GLU A 102 2.39 13.94 -1.13
C GLU A 102 2.02 15.34 -1.63
N VAL A 103 1.92 16.33 -0.73
CA VAL A 103 1.71 17.74 -1.13
C VAL A 103 2.87 18.24 -2.00
N GLY A 104 4.11 17.86 -1.68
CA GLY A 104 5.28 18.17 -2.50
C GLY A 104 5.23 17.54 -3.89
N ALA A 105 4.82 16.27 -3.97
CA ALA A 105 4.69 15.52 -5.22
C ALA A 105 3.58 16.08 -6.12
N ASP A 106 2.39 16.36 -5.56
CA ASP A 106 1.29 17.04 -6.25
C ASP A 106 1.72 18.42 -6.77
N ARG A 107 2.44 19.18 -5.95
CA ARG A 107 2.92 20.51 -6.35
C ARG A 107 3.94 20.44 -7.48
N ALA A 108 4.81 19.43 -7.48
CA ALA A 108 5.76 19.17 -8.57
C ALA A 108 5.06 18.74 -9.87
N ARG A 109 3.91 18.05 -9.76
CA ARG A 109 3.02 17.72 -10.89
C ARG A 109 2.18 18.91 -11.38
N GLY A 110 2.32 20.09 -10.77
CA GLY A 110 1.67 21.33 -11.20
C GLY A 110 0.30 21.61 -10.58
N ALA A 111 -0.09 20.87 -9.53
CA ALA A 111 -1.35 21.12 -8.83
C ALA A 111 -1.42 22.53 -8.23
N ARG A 112 -2.63 23.11 -8.21
CA ARG A 112 -2.87 24.44 -7.61
C ARG A 112 -3.03 24.29 -6.10
N TRP A 113 -2.66 25.34 -5.36
CA TRP A 113 -2.80 25.37 -3.90
C TRP A 113 -4.25 25.23 -3.42
N GLU A 114 -5.22 25.63 -4.23
CA GLU A 114 -6.65 25.50 -3.95
C GLU A 114 -7.09 24.03 -3.94
N ASP A 115 -6.62 23.23 -4.90
CA ASP A 115 -6.94 21.80 -4.99
C ASP A 115 -6.29 21.02 -3.83
N ILE A 116 -5.03 21.34 -3.52
CA ILE A 116 -4.30 20.77 -2.38
C ILE A 116 -5.02 21.13 -1.07
N ALA A 117 -5.37 22.39 -0.88
CA ALA A 117 -6.06 22.90 0.31
C ALA A 117 -7.41 22.22 0.53
N LYS A 118 -8.17 21.98 -0.56
CA LYS A 118 -9.42 21.23 -0.53
C LYS A 118 -9.20 19.77 -0.13
N ALA A 119 -8.15 19.13 -0.63
CA ALA A 119 -7.83 17.74 -0.31
C ALA A 119 -7.41 17.54 1.16
N VAL A 120 -6.64 18.47 1.73
CA VAL A 120 -6.16 18.41 3.13
C VAL A 120 -7.04 19.19 4.12
N ASN A 121 -8.18 19.70 3.66
CA ASN A 121 -9.17 20.44 4.45
C ASN A 121 -8.58 21.63 5.25
N VAL A 122 -7.76 22.46 4.60
CA VAL A 122 -7.26 23.73 5.18
C VAL A 122 -7.42 24.87 4.19
N THR A 123 -7.16 26.10 4.61
CA THR A 123 -7.14 27.24 3.68
C THR A 123 -5.90 27.20 2.79
N ALA A 124 -6.01 27.71 1.55
CA ALA A 124 -4.88 27.77 0.61
C ALA A 124 -3.68 28.57 1.15
N GLU A 125 -3.94 29.53 2.03
CA GLU A 125 -2.91 30.31 2.72
C GLU A 125 -2.20 29.50 3.80
N THR A 126 -2.94 28.76 4.62
CA THR A 126 -2.38 27.81 5.59
C THR A 126 -1.58 26.71 4.90
N ALA A 127 -2.07 26.20 3.76
CA ALA A 127 -1.37 25.19 2.98
C ALA A 127 -0.02 25.70 2.43
N ARG A 128 -0.01 26.93 1.87
CA ARG A 128 1.21 27.59 1.40
C ARG A 128 2.25 27.81 2.51
N ASN A 129 1.81 28.23 3.69
CA ASN A 129 2.68 28.51 4.82
C ASN A 129 3.22 27.22 5.48
N LYS A 130 2.40 26.15 5.52
CA LYS A 130 2.76 24.87 6.14
C LYS A 130 3.63 23.99 5.24
N TRP A 131 3.36 23.95 3.94
CA TRP A 131 4.02 23.06 2.97
C TRP A 131 4.78 23.79 1.86
N SER A 132 5.40 24.93 2.17
CA SER A 132 6.30 25.59 1.21
C SER A 132 7.40 24.62 0.74
N GLN A 133 7.79 24.71 -0.53
CA GLN A 133 8.72 23.73 -1.15
C GLN A 133 10.04 23.60 -0.36
N ASP A 134 10.58 24.71 0.14
CA ASP A 134 11.78 24.72 0.97
C ASP A 134 11.58 24.05 2.34
N ARG A 135 10.39 24.20 2.94
CA ARG A 135 10.07 23.60 4.23
C ARG A 135 9.84 22.10 4.10
N VAL A 136 9.11 21.66 3.07
CA VAL A 136 8.90 20.24 2.76
C VAL A 136 10.25 19.56 2.51
N ARG A 137 11.12 20.18 1.71
CA ARG A 137 12.45 19.64 1.43
C ARG A 137 13.30 19.48 2.69
N ARG A 138 13.39 20.52 3.54
CA ARG A 138 14.13 20.45 4.81
C ARG A 138 13.57 19.40 5.76
N LEU A 139 12.24 19.25 5.77
CA LEU A 139 11.54 18.30 6.61
C LEU A 139 11.85 16.84 6.19
N LEU A 140 11.83 16.56 4.88
CA LEU A 140 12.20 15.26 4.34
C LEU A 140 13.71 14.96 4.46
N ASP A 141 14.57 15.97 4.30
CA ASP A 141 16.01 15.84 4.52
C ASP A 141 16.31 15.47 5.99
N HIS A 142 15.62 16.11 6.94
CA HIS A 142 15.73 15.79 8.37
C HIS A 142 15.28 14.35 8.68
N ARG A 143 14.16 13.91 8.10
CA ARG A 143 13.70 12.51 8.20
C ARG A 143 14.73 11.54 7.65
N ALA A 144 15.27 11.81 6.47
CA ALA A 144 16.27 10.94 5.83
C ALA A 144 17.57 10.85 6.65
N VAL A 145 17.95 11.90 7.37
CA VAL A 145 19.08 11.87 8.32
C VAL A 145 18.73 11.06 9.56
N ALA A 146 17.54 11.24 10.14
CA ALA A 146 17.10 10.48 11.30
C ALA A 146 17.01 8.97 11.02
N GLN A 147 16.53 8.58 9.84
CA GLN A 147 16.45 7.18 9.42
C GLN A 147 17.82 6.55 9.18
N ARG A 148 18.79 7.31 8.66
CA ARG A 148 20.18 6.86 8.51
C ARG A 148 20.91 6.72 9.85
N ALA A 149 20.46 7.42 10.88
CA ALA A 149 20.99 7.31 12.23
C ALA A 149 20.35 6.16 13.05
N ALA A 150 19.23 5.60 12.58
CA ALA A 150 18.61 4.43 13.19
C ALA A 150 19.38 3.15 12.77
N PRO A 151 19.63 2.19 13.68
CA PRO A 151 20.23 0.92 13.32
C PRO A 151 19.37 0.20 12.28
N LEU A 152 19.92 -0.08 11.10
CA LEU A 152 19.25 -0.83 10.04
C LEU A 152 18.91 -2.25 10.54
N PRO A 153 17.66 -2.73 10.38
CA PRO A 153 17.35 -4.14 10.49
C PRO A 153 18.05 -4.91 9.36
N SER A 154 18.79 -5.97 9.69
CA SER A 154 19.41 -6.86 8.70
C SER A 154 18.36 -7.40 7.70
N PRO A 155 18.60 -7.32 6.38
CA PRO A 155 17.68 -7.85 5.39
C PRO A 155 17.69 -9.39 5.43
N ARG A 156 16.56 -9.99 5.82
CA ARG A 156 16.29 -11.40 5.58
C ARG A 156 15.78 -11.55 4.14
N SER A 157 16.68 -11.91 3.23
CA SER A 157 16.31 -12.39 1.90
C SER A 157 15.58 -13.72 2.01
N ALA A 158 14.28 -13.75 1.70
CA ALA A 158 13.55 -14.96 1.38
C ALA A 158 13.39 -15.02 -0.15
N VAL A 159 14.26 -15.80 -0.80
CA VAL A 159 14.08 -16.23 -2.18
C VAL A 159 13.16 -17.46 -2.13
N PHE A 160 11.98 -17.37 -2.74
CA PHE A 160 11.15 -18.54 -3.05
C PHE A 160 11.27 -18.87 -4.54
N PRO A 161 11.69 -20.07 -4.92
CA PRO A 161 11.49 -20.57 -6.27
C PRO A 161 10.12 -21.25 -6.37
N LEU A 162 9.27 -20.79 -7.28
CA LEU A 162 8.07 -21.52 -7.69
C LEU A 162 8.42 -22.38 -8.91
N GLN A 163 8.48 -23.70 -8.69
CA GLN A 163 8.55 -24.71 -9.75
C GLN A 163 7.25 -24.75 -10.55
N GLN A 164 7.39 -24.75 -11.86
CA GLN A 164 6.35 -25.07 -12.82
C GLN A 164 5.98 -26.55 -12.72
N GLY A 165 4.68 -26.84 -12.61
CA GLY A 165 4.11 -28.17 -12.78
C GLY A 165 2.99 -28.09 -13.82
N GLU A 166 3.30 -28.53 -15.04
CA GLU A 166 2.32 -28.85 -16.07
C GLU A 166 1.53 -30.10 -15.63
N GLY A 167 0.20 -30.07 -15.76
CA GLY A 167 -0.67 -31.19 -15.48
C GLY A 167 -2.03 -31.01 -16.13
N GLN A 168 -2.29 -31.80 -17.17
CA GLN A 168 -3.44 -31.75 -18.06
C GLN A 168 -4.80 -31.88 -17.36
N GLU A 169 -5.77 -31.06 -17.78
CA GLU A 169 -7.17 -31.11 -17.36
C GLU A 169 -7.98 -32.13 -18.18
N PRO A 170 -8.81 -32.98 -17.54
CA PRO A 170 -9.83 -33.77 -18.23
C PRO A 170 -11.05 -32.89 -18.56
N LEU A 171 -11.54 -33.02 -19.79
CA LEU A 171 -12.72 -32.35 -20.35
C LEU A 171 -13.96 -32.47 -19.45
N ARG A 172 -14.36 -31.35 -18.85
CA ARG A 172 -15.65 -31.16 -18.17
C ARG A 172 -16.68 -30.57 -19.15
N PRO A 173 -17.99 -30.87 -19.00
CA PRO A 173 -19.04 -30.29 -19.82
C PRO A 173 -18.97 -28.76 -19.74
N MET A 174 -19.04 -28.08 -20.89
CA MET A 174 -18.69 -26.65 -21.06
C MET A 174 -19.42 -25.73 -20.06
N ALA A 175 -18.79 -25.51 -18.90
CA ALA A 175 -19.17 -24.44 -18.00
C ALA A 175 -18.94 -23.12 -18.74
N VAL A 176 -20.01 -22.35 -18.96
CA VAL A 176 -19.90 -21.00 -19.54
C VAL A 176 -18.89 -20.21 -18.70
N THR A 177 -17.75 -19.88 -19.30
CA THR A 177 -16.62 -19.18 -18.65
C THR A 177 -17.09 -17.84 -18.08
N ALA A 178 -16.46 -17.34 -17.01
CA ALA A 178 -16.83 -16.05 -16.41
C ALA A 178 -16.83 -14.89 -17.43
N ARG A 179 -15.85 -14.91 -18.36
CA ARG A 179 -15.78 -14.01 -19.53
C ARG A 179 -17.02 -14.07 -20.41
N GLN A 180 -17.54 -15.27 -20.69
CA GLN A 180 -18.76 -15.44 -21.48
C GLN A 180 -20.02 -14.96 -20.73
N ARG A 181 -20.07 -15.08 -19.40
CA ARG A 181 -21.18 -14.55 -18.59
C ARG A 181 -21.21 -13.02 -18.61
N LEU A 182 -20.06 -12.36 -18.48
CA LEU A 182 -19.94 -10.91 -18.63
C LEU A 182 -20.37 -10.46 -20.04
N ALA A 183 -19.88 -11.13 -21.08
CA ALA A 183 -20.23 -10.83 -22.46
C ALA A 183 -21.73 -11.00 -22.75
N ALA A 184 -22.35 -12.06 -22.21
CA ALA A 184 -23.78 -12.30 -22.32
C ALA A 184 -24.60 -11.20 -21.62
N ALA A 185 -24.17 -10.75 -20.44
CA ALA A 185 -24.84 -9.68 -19.70
C ALA A 185 -24.75 -8.34 -20.44
N LEU A 186 -23.56 -7.96 -20.94
CA LEU A 186 -23.37 -6.75 -21.74
C LEU A 186 -24.16 -6.81 -23.07
N SER A 187 -24.19 -7.97 -23.73
CA SER A 187 -24.99 -8.19 -24.94
C SER A 187 -26.50 -8.13 -24.68
N TYR A 188 -26.94 -8.57 -23.51
CA TYR A 188 -28.33 -8.40 -23.09
C TYR A 188 -28.67 -6.92 -22.87
N LEU A 189 -27.82 -6.17 -22.17
CA LEU A 189 -28.00 -4.73 -21.98
C LEU A 189 -28.02 -3.97 -23.31
N GLN A 190 -27.09 -4.27 -24.22
CA GLN A 190 -27.04 -3.65 -25.53
C GLN A 190 -28.35 -3.88 -26.30
N ARG A 191 -28.87 -5.11 -26.34
CA ARG A 191 -30.14 -5.42 -27.00
C ARG A 191 -31.33 -4.73 -26.34
N LYS A 192 -31.37 -4.70 -25.00
CA LYS A 192 -32.45 -4.05 -24.23
C LYS A 192 -32.47 -2.53 -24.45
N SER A 193 -31.31 -1.90 -24.59
CA SER A 193 -31.19 -0.46 -24.83
C SER A 193 -31.61 -0.03 -26.25
N GLY A 194 -31.68 -0.97 -27.20
CA GLY A 194 -31.95 -0.68 -28.61
C GLY A 194 -30.81 0.06 -29.35
N LEU A 195 -29.69 0.36 -28.70
CA LEU A 195 -28.55 1.04 -29.32
C LEU A 195 -27.76 0.09 -30.20
N SER A 196 -27.45 0.51 -31.43
CA SER A 196 -26.58 -0.28 -32.33
C SER A 196 -25.13 -0.26 -31.86
N ILE A 197 -24.36 -1.30 -32.21
CA ILE A 197 -22.91 -1.39 -31.92
C ILE A 197 -22.17 -0.16 -32.45
N ARG A 198 -22.59 0.41 -33.60
CA ARG A 198 -22.00 1.64 -34.16
C ARG A 198 -22.21 2.85 -33.25
N VAL A 199 -23.43 3.03 -32.73
CA VAL A 199 -23.75 4.15 -31.83
C VAL A 199 -22.97 4.02 -30.50
N ILE A 200 -22.79 2.80 -29.99
CA ILE A 200 -21.98 2.55 -28.79
C ILE A 200 -20.50 2.84 -29.07
N ALA A 201 -19.99 2.38 -30.21
CA ALA A 201 -18.62 2.65 -30.66
C ALA A 201 -18.35 4.16 -30.78
N ASP A 202 -19.27 4.92 -31.38
CA ASP A 202 -19.15 6.37 -31.52
C ASP A 202 -19.15 7.08 -30.15
N ARG A 203 -20.02 6.67 -29.22
CA ARG A 203 -20.11 7.25 -27.87
C ARG A 203 -18.93 6.90 -26.97
N THR A 204 -18.31 5.73 -27.19
CA THR A 204 -17.14 5.27 -26.44
C THR A 204 -15.81 5.67 -27.09
N MET A 205 -15.83 6.26 -28.29
CA MET A 205 -14.65 6.52 -29.14
C MET A 205 -13.82 5.26 -29.42
N LEU A 206 -14.46 4.10 -29.49
CA LEU A 206 -13.85 2.80 -29.78
C LEU A 206 -14.30 2.30 -31.15
N SER A 207 -13.57 1.35 -31.74
CA SER A 207 -14.00 0.79 -33.03
C SER A 207 -15.21 -0.16 -32.87
N PRO A 208 -16.13 -0.21 -33.85
CA PRO A 208 -17.26 -1.15 -33.82
C PRO A 208 -16.82 -2.61 -33.70
N SER A 209 -15.69 -2.98 -34.31
CA SER A 209 -15.09 -4.30 -34.20
C SER A 209 -14.58 -4.59 -32.78
N PHE A 210 -14.08 -3.60 -32.07
CA PHE A 210 -13.65 -3.75 -30.68
C PHE A 210 -14.84 -3.98 -29.74
N ILE A 211 -15.91 -3.21 -29.91
CA ILE A 211 -17.17 -3.41 -29.17
C ILE A 211 -17.78 -4.79 -29.48
N SER A 212 -17.78 -5.21 -30.74
CA SER A 212 -18.26 -6.54 -31.13
C SER A 212 -17.51 -7.67 -30.43
N ARG A 213 -16.18 -7.57 -30.31
CA ARG A 213 -15.35 -8.57 -29.61
C ARG A 213 -15.58 -8.60 -28.10
N ILE A 214 -15.94 -7.47 -27.50
CA ILE A 214 -16.34 -7.42 -26.08
C ILE A 214 -17.68 -8.11 -25.89
N LEU A 215 -18.66 -7.81 -26.74
CA LEU A 215 -20.01 -8.38 -26.66
C LEU A 215 -20.05 -9.88 -27.00
N SER A 216 -19.19 -10.36 -27.91
CA SER A 216 -19.02 -11.80 -28.18
C SER A 216 -18.19 -12.53 -27.10
N GLY A 217 -17.56 -11.77 -26.19
CA GLY A 217 -16.67 -12.28 -25.16
C GLY A 217 -15.29 -12.66 -25.68
N GLU A 218 -14.96 -12.46 -26.95
CA GLU A 218 -13.60 -12.63 -27.48
C GLU A 218 -12.56 -11.72 -26.77
N ARG A 219 -13.00 -10.61 -26.18
CA ARG A 219 -12.17 -9.75 -25.32
C ARG A 219 -12.85 -9.40 -24.01
N THR A 220 -12.06 -9.37 -22.94
CA THR A 220 -12.48 -8.89 -21.63
C THR A 220 -12.29 -7.37 -21.56
N PRO A 221 -13.35 -6.56 -21.32
CA PRO A 221 -13.24 -5.11 -21.13
C PRO A 221 -12.66 -4.79 -19.75
N SER A 222 -11.94 -3.67 -19.60
CA SER A 222 -11.54 -3.17 -18.28
C SER A 222 -12.76 -2.70 -17.47
N TRP A 223 -12.60 -2.58 -16.14
CA TRP A 223 -13.65 -2.07 -15.26
C TRP A 223 -14.15 -0.67 -15.67
N ASP A 224 -13.23 0.23 -16.03
CA ASP A 224 -13.59 1.58 -16.49
C ASP A 224 -14.45 1.55 -17.76
N LEU A 225 -14.16 0.63 -18.68
CA LEU A 225 -14.94 0.44 -19.89
C LEU A 225 -16.32 -0.16 -19.60
N VAL A 226 -16.43 -1.09 -18.64
CA VAL A 226 -17.72 -1.60 -18.17
C VAL A 226 -18.56 -0.46 -17.56
N CYS A 227 -17.97 0.37 -16.70
CA CYS A 227 -18.65 1.53 -16.12
C CYS A 227 -19.15 2.50 -17.20
N HIS A 228 -18.31 2.77 -18.19
CA HIS A 228 -18.65 3.66 -19.30
C HIS A 228 -19.77 3.09 -20.18
N LEU A 229 -19.75 1.79 -20.48
CA LEU A 229 -20.82 1.10 -21.19
C LEU A 229 -22.14 1.12 -20.39
N CYS A 230 -22.10 0.82 -19.10
CA CYS A 230 -23.29 0.88 -18.23
C CYS A 230 -23.89 2.30 -18.20
N SER A 231 -23.05 3.34 -18.13
CA SER A 231 -23.50 4.74 -18.19
C SER A 231 -24.19 5.07 -19.51
N ILE A 232 -23.65 4.63 -20.65
CA ILE A 232 -24.28 4.84 -21.98
C ILE A 232 -25.60 4.07 -22.11
N LEU A 233 -25.69 2.90 -21.49
CA LEU A 233 -26.83 1.99 -21.55
C LEU A 233 -27.89 2.29 -20.47
N GLY A 234 -27.61 3.19 -19.52
CA GLY A 234 -28.55 3.59 -18.46
C GLY A 234 -28.66 2.58 -17.30
N HIS A 235 -27.59 1.83 -17.03
CA HIS A 235 -27.54 0.80 -15.99
C HIS A 235 -26.56 1.14 -14.87
N GLU A 236 -26.80 0.57 -13.69
CA GLU A 236 -25.91 0.69 -12.54
C GLU A 236 -24.67 -0.21 -12.74
N PRO A 237 -23.44 0.33 -12.60
CA PRO A 237 -22.22 -0.41 -12.89
C PRO A 237 -21.89 -1.48 -11.83
N GLY A 238 -22.27 -1.27 -10.57
CA GLY A 238 -22.07 -2.21 -9.46
C GLY A 238 -22.63 -3.61 -9.69
N GLU A 239 -23.76 -3.74 -10.41
CA GLU A 239 -24.34 -5.03 -10.83
C GLU A 239 -23.35 -5.90 -11.64
N PHE A 240 -22.36 -5.30 -12.30
CA PHE A 240 -21.39 -5.97 -13.17
C PHE A 240 -20.05 -6.21 -12.51
N ARG A 241 -19.83 -5.70 -11.30
CA ARG A 241 -18.54 -5.75 -10.61
C ARG A 241 -18.03 -7.18 -10.44
N LEU A 242 -18.88 -8.05 -9.89
CA LEU A 242 -18.53 -9.46 -9.65
C LEU A 242 -18.27 -10.22 -10.96
N LEU A 243 -19.05 -9.94 -12.01
CA LEU A 243 -18.85 -10.56 -13.32
C LEU A 243 -17.54 -10.09 -13.99
N CYS A 244 -17.19 -8.82 -13.80
CA CYS A 244 -15.96 -8.24 -14.28
C CYS A 244 -14.75 -8.81 -13.53
N GLU A 245 -14.78 -8.84 -12.20
CA GLU A 245 -13.75 -9.44 -11.35
C GLU A 245 -13.53 -10.92 -11.73
N ALA A 246 -14.61 -11.71 -11.84
CA ALA A 246 -14.54 -13.10 -12.26
C ALA A 246 -13.99 -13.27 -13.69
N ALA A 247 -14.32 -12.38 -14.63
CA ALA A 247 -13.80 -12.43 -16.01
C ALA A 247 -12.30 -12.08 -16.11
N HIS A 248 -11.77 -11.35 -15.13
CA HIS A 248 -10.33 -11.05 -15.00
C HIS A 248 -9.56 -12.11 -14.19
N GLY A 249 -10.23 -13.19 -13.76
CA GLY A 249 -9.60 -14.21 -12.92
C GLY A 249 -9.32 -13.74 -11.49
N VAL A 250 -10.00 -12.68 -11.03
CA VAL A 250 -10.02 -12.31 -9.62
C VAL A 250 -10.93 -13.32 -8.93
N GLU A 251 -10.35 -14.43 -8.51
CA GLU A 251 -11.02 -15.41 -7.66
C GLU A 251 -11.16 -14.80 -6.27
N GLN A 252 -12.41 -14.63 -5.82
CA GLN A 252 -12.63 -14.40 -4.40
C GLN A 252 -12.15 -15.65 -3.66
N PRO A 253 -11.32 -15.52 -2.61
CA PRO A 253 -10.91 -16.67 -1.85
C PRO A 253 -12.16 -17.42 -1.38
N PRO A 254 -12.21 -18.75 -1.52
CA PRO A 254 -13.36 -19.52 -1.06
C PRO A 254 -13.63 -19.17 0.40
N ARG A 255 -14.92 -19.07 0.77
CA ARG A 255 -15.31 -18.84 2.17
C ARG A 255 -14.68 -19.93 3.02
N GLN A 256 -13.74 -19.53 3.87
CA GLN A 256 -13.07 -20.45 4.78
C GLN A 256 -14.05 -20.88 5.87
N THR A 257 -14.12 -22.18 6.11
CA THR A 257 -14.88 -22.73 7.23
C THR A 257 -14.29 -22.24 8.56
N VAL A 258 -15.10 -22.20 9.62
CA VAL A 258 -14.62 -21.83 10.96
C VAL A 258 -13.39 -22.67 11.34
N THR A 259 -13.41 -23.97 11.04
CA THR A 259 -12.30 -24.90 11.29
C THR A 259 -11.02 -24.50 10.55
N GLU A 260 -11.11 -24.08 9.29
CA GLU A 260 -9.96 -23.61 8.50
C GLU A 260 -9.41 -22.26 9.02
N CYS A 261 -10.29 -21.36 9.45
CA CYS A 261 -9.89 -20.10 10.09
C CYS A 261 -9.13 -20.36 11.41
N ILE A 262 -9.66 -21.26 12.25
CA ILE A 262 -9.02 -21.67 13.51
C ILE A 262 -7.66 -22.33 13.23
N ALA A 263 -7.58 -23.22 12.24
CA ALA A 263 -6.35 -23.87 11.84
C ALA A 263 -5.31 -22.85 11.33
N SER A 264 -5.75 -21.84 10.59
CA SER A 264 -4.89 -20.77 10.06
C SER A 264 -4.31 -19.91 11.17
N LEU A 265 -5.15 -19.44 12.11
CA LEU A 265 -4.68 -18.68 13.28
C LEU A 265 -3.73 -19.52 14.15
N THR A 266 -4.09 -20.78 14.42
CA THR A 266 -3.26 -21.69 15.23
C THR A 266 -1.91 -21.94 14.56
N SER A 267 -1.88 -22.13 13.24
CA SER A 267 -0.65 -22.33 12.48
C SER A 267 0.25 -21.09 12.51
N ALA A 268 -0.34 -19.90 12.37
CA ALA A 268 0.40 -18.64 12.47
C ALA A 268 1.00 -18.46 13.87
N LEU A 269 0.23 -18.72 14.93
CA LEU A 269 0.71 -18.63 16.32
C LEU A 269 1.81 -19.67 16.61
N ARG A 270 1.69 -20.89 16.08
CA ARG A 270 2.74 -21.92 16.17
C ARG A 270 4.00 -21.53 15.41
N GLY A 271 3.86 -20.88 14.25
CA GLY A 271 4.98 -20.34 13.49
C GLY A 271 5.74 -19.28 14.29
N LEU A 272 5.02 -18.38 14.95
CA LEU A 272 5.61 -17.37 15.83
C LEU A 272 6.26 -18.00 17.06
N HIS A 273 5.59 -18.97 17.70
CA HIS A 273 6.15 -19.75 18.81
C HIS A 273 7.44 -20.48 18.42
N LEU A 274 7.50 -21.03 17.21
CA LEU A 274 8.71 -21.64 16.65
C LEU A 274 9.82 -20.60 16.41
N ALA A 275 9.48 -19.42 15.89
CA ALA A 275 10.45 -18.36 15.58
C ALA A 275 11.20 -17.85 16.82
N VAL A 276 10.58 -17.90 18.00
CA VAL A 276 11.21 -17.57 19.30
C VAL A 276 11.77 -18.79 20.05
N ALA A 277 12.05 -19.88 19.32
CA ALA A 277 12.61 -21.13 19.87
C ALA A 277 11.73 -21.85 20.90
N ARG A 278 10.42 -21.79 20.72
CA ARG A 278 9.40 -22.53 21.51
C ARG A 278 9.55 -22.38 23.03
N PRO A 279 9.43 -21.15 23.57
CA PRO A 279 9.43 -20.93 25.01
C PRO A 279 8.32 -21.74 25.69
N THR A 280 8.55 -22.17 26.93
CA THR A 280 7.53 -22.89 27.72
C THR A 280 6.33 -21.98 28.00
N ALA A 281 5.17 -22.56 28.27
CA ALA A 281 3.96 -21.78 28.58
C ALA A 281 4.15 -20.88 29.82
N GLU A 282 4.99 -21.30 30.78
CA GLU A 282 5.39 -20.51 31.95
C GLU A 282 6.25 -19.30 31.59
N GLU A 283 7.17 -19.46 30.63
CA GLU A 283 8.00 -18.38 30.12
C GLU A 283 7.14 -17.35 29.35
N ILE A 284 6.19 -17.81 28.55
CA ILE A 284 5.22 -16.93 27.88
C ILE A 284 4.32 -16.22 28.90
N HIS A 285 3.88 -16.91 29.95
CA HIS A 285 3.12 -16.29 31.05
C HIS A 285 3.90 -15.16 31.73
N ARG A 286 5.21 -15.34 31.96
CA ARG A 286 6.07 -14.26 32.48
C ARG A 286 6.20 -13.10 31.49
N ARG A 287 6.39 -13.38 30.19
CA ARG A 287 6.50 -12.35 29.14
C ARG A 287 5.22 -11.54 28.94
N THR A 288 4.06 -12.15 29.20
CA THR A 288 2.76 -11.47 29.21
C THR A 288 2.47 -10.77 30.54
N HIS A 289 3.45 -10.69 31.46
CA HIS A 289 3.29 -10.13 32.81
C HIS A 289 2.13 -10.75 33.60
N GLY A 290 1.88 -12.03 33.39
CA GLY A 290 0.80 -12.77 34.05
C GLY A 290 -0.60 -12.52 33.51
N ARG A 291 -0.75 -11.69 32.47
CA ARG A 291 -2.05 -11.32 31.88
C ARG A 291 -2.74 -12.46 31.16
N VAL A 292 -1.98 -13.46 30.71
CA VAL A 292 -2.53 -14.66 30.08
C VAL A 292 -2.19 -15.89 30.93
N PRO A 293 -3.18 -16.65 31.44
CA PRO A 293 -2.92 -17.85 32.24
C PRO A 293 -2.19 -18.94 31.44
N VAL A 294 -1.33 -19.71 32.11
CA VAL A 294 -0.54 -20.81 31.50
C VAL A 294 -1.42 -21.82 30.76
N GLN A 295 -2.60 -22.14 31.33
CA GLN A 295 -3.56 -23.06 30.73
C GLN A 295 -4.12 -22.54 29.40
N VAL A 296 -4.45 -21.24 29.33
CA VAL A 296 -4.96 -20.59 28.12
C VAL A 296 -3.88 -20.59 27.04
N ILE A 297 -2.63 -20.26 27.38
CA ILE A 297 -1.50 -20.31 26.45
C ILE A 297 -1.36 -21.71 25.84
N ALA A 298 -1.44 -22.76 26.67
CA ALA A 298 -1.34 -24.13 26.22
C ALA A 298 -2.53 -24.56 25.34
N GLN A 299 -3.75 -24.11 25.64
CA GLN A 299 -4.95 -24.39 24.84
C GLN A 299 -4.90 -23.70 23.47
N VAL A 300 -4.50 -22.43 23.44
CA VAL A 300 -4.36 -21.64 22.21
C VAL A 300 -3.30 -22.23 21.28
N LEU A 301 -2.12 -22.56 21.79
CA LEU A 301 -1.06 -23.16 20.97
C LEU A 301 -1.41 -24.57 20.47
N ARG A 302 -2.30 -25.29 21.16
CA ARG A 302 -2.87 -26.56 20.68
C ARG A 302 -3.98 -26.38 19.65
N GLY A 303 -4.59 -25.19 19.59
CA GLY A 303 -5.75 -24.90 18.74
C GLY A 303 -7.07 -25.31 19.37
N ASP A 304 -7.07 -25.60 20.67
CA ASP A 304 -8.26 -26.09 21.41
C ASP A 304 -9.14 -24.96 21.94
N ALA A 305 -8.67 -23.72 21.86
CA ALA A 305 -9.41 -22.54 22.28
C ALA A 305 -9.04 -21.33 21.42
N VAL A 306 -10.04 -20.51 21.09
CA VAL A 306 -9.88 -19.19 20.48
C VAL A 306 -10.36 -18.15 21.49
N PRO A 307 -9.44 -17.48 22.21
CA PRO A 307 -9.80 -16.49 23.20
C PRO A 307 -10.15 -15.14 22.53
N GLU A 308 -10.59 -14.19 23.35
CA GLU A 308 -10.84 -12.81 22.91
C GLU A 308 -9.59 -12.17 22.30
N TRP A 309 -9.82 -11.18 21.44
CA TRP A 309 -8.77 -10.48 20.69
C TRP A 309 -7.69 -9.90 21.60
N GLU A 310 -8.06 -9.36 22.76
CA GLU A 310 -7.17 -8.78 23.76
C GLU A 310 -6.13 -9.80 24.26
N VAL A 311 -6.54 -11.07 24.40
CA VAL A 311 -5.67 -12.16 24.83
C VAL A 311 -4.75 -12.61 23.69
N VAL A 312 -5.28 -12.71 22.47
CA VAL A 312 -4.48 -13.05 21.28
C VAL A 312 -3.43 -11.98 20.99
N GLY A 313 -3.81 -10.71 21.06
CA GLY A 313 -2.90 -9.57 20.88
C GLY A 313 -1.74 -9.65 21.85
N VAL A 314 -2.01 -9.75 23.17
CA VAL A 314 -0.98 -9.86 24.22
C VAL A 314 -0.06 -11.08 23.99
N LEU A 315 -0.60 -12.22 23.55
CA LEU A 315 0.18 -13.41 23.25
C LEU A 315 1.11 -13.20 22.04
N VAL A 316 0.60 -12.61 20.96
CA VAL A 316 1.38 -12.29 19.75
C VAL A 316 2.51 -11.33 20.08
N THR A 317 2.24 -10.25 20.84
CA THR A 317 3.25 -9.30 21.32
C THR A 317 4.35 -9.99 22.11
N ALA A 318 3.98 -10.84 23.07
CA ALA A 318 4.92 -11.54 23.94
C ALA A 318 5.80 -12.55 23.20
N LEU A 319 5.33 -13.05 22.06
CA LEU A 319 6.09 -13.90 21.14
C LEU A 319 6.85 -13.09 20.07
N GLY A 320 6.86 -11.76 20.15
CA GLY A 320 7.61 -10.88 19.25
C GLY A 320 6.98 -10.66 17.88
N GLY A 321 5.71 -11.00 17.71
CA GLY A 321 4.93 -10.69 16.51
C GLY A 321 4.26 -9.32 16.60
N GLN A 322 3.73 -8.84 15.48
CA GLN A 322 2.90 -7.64 15.45
C GLN A 322 1.42 -8.05 15.54
N ALA A 323 0.68 -7.53 16.51
CA ALA A 323 -0.73 -7.86 16.70
C ALA A 323 -1.56 -7.52 15.44
N ALA A 324 -1.23 -6.43 14.76
CA ALA A 324 -1.94 -6.00 13.54
C ALA A 324 -1.99 -7.09 12.44
N ASP A 325 -0.95 -7.92 12.32
CA ASP A 325 -0.88 -8.98 11.29
C ASP A 325 -1.81 -10.17 11.60
N PHE A 326 -2.15 -10.36 12.89
CA PHE A 326 -2.94 -11.49 13.37
C PHE A 326 -4.42 -11.12 13.57
N LYS A 327 -4.74 -9.83 13.67
CA LYS A 327 -6.12 -9.36 13.84
C LYS A 327 -7.05 -9.84 12.72
N PRO A 328 -6.70 -9.78 11.42
CA PRO A 328 -7.55 -10.29 10.35
C PRO A 328 -7.83 -11.80 10.46
N LEU A 329 -6.87 -12.58 10.95
CA LEU A 329 -7.03 -14.03 11.14
C LEU A 329 -8.02 -14.34 12.28
N TRP A 330 -7.95 -13.57 13.38
CA TRP A 330 -8.90 -13.68 14.48
C TRP A 330 -10.30 -13.22 14.08
N GLU A 331 -10.40 -12.09 13.37
CA GLU A 331 -11.67 -11.58 12.84
C GLU A 331 -12.32 -12.59 11.89
N ALA A 332 -11.55 -13.24 11.01
CA ALA A 332 -12.07 -14.26 10.10
C ALA A 332 -12.75 -15.44 10.84
N ILE A 333 -12.28 -15.82 12.03
CA ILE A 333 -12.93 -16.83 12.87
C ILE A 333 -14.26 -16.29 13.38
N HIS A 334 -14.26 -15.07 13.92
CA HIS A 334 -15.46 -14.46 14.49
C HIS A 334 -16.53 -14.19 13.43
N TYR A 335 -16.14 -13.70 12.26
CA TYR A 335 -17.03 -13.54 11.11
C TYR A 335 -17.56 -14.88 10.61
N SER A 336 -16.73 -15.92 10.51
CA SER A 336 -17.18 -17.24 10.10
C SER A 336 -18.17 -17.84 11.11
N PHE A 337 -17.93 -17.66 12.41
CA PHE A 337 -18.83 -18.08 13.49
C PHE A 337 -20.19 -17.36 13.40
N LEU A 338 -20.19 -16.02 13.30
CA LEU A 338 -21.42 -15.22 13.15
C LEU A 338 -22.23 -15.57 11.89
N MET A 339 -21.57 -15.98 10.81
CA MET A 339 -22.23 -16.39 9.56
C MET A 339 -22.69 -17.85 9.57
N THR A 340 -22.20 -18.67 10.50
CA THR A 340 -22.63 -20.07 10.68
C THR A 340 -23.81 -20.16 11.65
N ASP A 341 -23.91 -19.22 12.59
CA ASP A 341 -24.98 -19.11 13.59
C ASP A 341 -26.16 -18.21 13.14
N ASP A 342 -26.33 -17.93 11.85
CA ASP A 342 -27.43 -17.10 11.36
C ASP A 342 -28.68 -17.98 11.04
N PRO A 343 -29.65 -18.13 11.97
CA PRO A 343 -30.85 -18.93 11.71
C PRO A 343 -31.69 -18.38 10.55
N CYS A 344 -31.48 -17.13 10.15
CA CYS A 344 -32.26 -16.49 9.09
C CYS A 344 -31.95 -17.04 7.69
N VAL A 345 -30.83 -17.76 7.51
CA VAL A 345 -30.46 -18.37 6.21
C VAL A 345 -31.01 -19.78 6.06
N SER A 346 -31.31 -20.48 7.15
CA SER A 346 -31.83 -21.86 7.10
C SER A 346 -33.29 -21.92 6.62
N ASP A 347 -34.09 -20.91 6.97
CA ASP A 347 -35.49 -20.82 6.56
C ASP A 347 -35.65 -20.45 5.07
N LEU A 348 -34.71 -19.69 4.50
CA LEU A 348 -34.73 -19.34 3.07
C LEU A 348 -34.43 -20.50 2.13
N VAL A 349 -33.81 -21.59 2.61
CA VAL A 349 -33.51 -22.78 1.79
C VAL A 349 -34.64 -23.81 1.86
N SER A 350 -35.47 -23.76 2.90
CA SER A 350 -36.51 -24.76 3.14
C SER A 350 -37.87 -24.43 2.46
N GLU A 351 -38.10 -23.18 2.04
CA GLU A 351 -39.37 -22.79 1.38
C GLU A 351 -39.42 -23.00 -0.15
N THR A 352 -38.33 -23.42 -0.79
CA THR A 352 -38.34 -23.74 -2.24
C THR A 352 -38.59 -25.21 -2.58
N THR A 353 -39.06 -26.01 -1.63
CA THR A 353 -39.50 -27.39 -1.91
C THR A 353 -40.84 -27.66 -1.25
N GLY A 354 -41.88 -27.02 -1.78
CA GLY A 354 -43.29 -27.28 -1.49
C GLY A 354 -44.11 -27.24 -2.78
#